data_AF-A0A959MBE4-F1
#
_entry.id   AF-A0A959MBE4-F1
#
_cell.length_a   1.000
_cell.length_b   1.000
_cell.length_c   1.000
_cell.angle_alpha   90.00
_cell.angle_beta   90.00
_cell.angle_gamma   90.00
#
_symmetry.space_group_name_H-M   'P 1'
#
loop_
_entity.id
_entity.type
_entity.pdbx_description
1 polymer ?
#
loop_
_entity_poly.entity_id
_entity_poly.type
_entity_poly.pdbx_seq_one_letter_code
_entity_poly.pdbx_strand_id
1 'polypeptide(L)'
;NFSVASSGFYRISVNVSTLQYNIMQGRMGFVGGATGAGWNPPGVFPNYALGNAGTNLFVGLTDFTSGGWKLIDNDQWNNGSNTVDETRSYGSTGGDGSTLEVNGTNFNDFSTPGRYRVIWDGRDRDNVKYFASPASEMRVVGDGITGVPAWNPGASPQMTYMGNGIWTKTLDLEANKDIKFLAGANWGAFDYEDNSGGSQSVGTPRAIKWEGGANFKTPATAGTYTITLNENLQTVTIN
;
A
#
# COMPACT_ATOMS: atom_id res chain seq x y z
N ASN A 1 -29.13 -12.60 -5.55
CA ASN A 1 -28.21 -12.32 -4.43
C ASN A 1 -26.99 -13.20 -4.56
N PHE A 2 -25.79 -12.64 -4.43
CA PHE A 2 -24.56 -13.41 -4.30
C PHE A 2 -24.31 -13.75 -2.83
N SER A 3 -23.66 -14.89 -2.56
CA SER A 3 -23.27 -15.32 -1.21
C SER A 3 -21.80 -15.71 -1.19
N VAL A 4 -21.11 -15.42 -0.09
CA VAL A 4 -19.72 -15.81 0.17
C VAL A 4 -19.64 -16.60 1.47
N ALA A 5 -18.72 -17.55 1.55
CA ALA A 5 -18.62 -18.48 2.68
C ALA A 5 -17.92 -17.85 3.91
N SER A 6 -17.08 -16.85 3.70
CA SER A 6 -16.33 -16.17 4.76
C SER A 6 -16.28 -14.66 4.54
N SER A 7 -16.11 -13.90 5.63
CA SER A 7 -15.84 -12.47 5.54
C SER A 7 -14.50 -12.22 4.86
N GLY A 8 -14.44 -11.23 3.98
CA GLY A 8 -13.23 -10.86 3.27
C GLY A 8 -13.52 -9.94 2.09
N PHE A 9 -12.47 -9.59 1.38
CA PHE A 9 -12.57 -8.89 0.11
C PHE A 9 -12.69 -9.90 -1.02
N TYR A 10 -13.49 -9.58 -2.02
CA TYR A 10 -13.79 -10.47 -3.14
C TYR A 10 -13.70 -9.71 -4.46
N ARG A 11 -13.14 -10.38 -5.47
CA ARG A 11 -13.27 -9.97 -6.86
C ARG A 11 -14.52 -10.63 -7.42
N ILE A 12 -15.42 -9.82 -7.96
CA ILE A 12 -16.63 -10.29 -8.63
C ILE A 12 -16.49 -9.95 -10.11
N SER A 13 -16.45 -10.98 -10.94
CA SER A 13 -16.47 -10.84 -12.40
C SER A 13 -17.84 -11.28 -12.92
N VAL A 14 -18.43 -10.51 -13.84
CA VAL A 14 -19.70 -10.84 -14.49
C VAL A 14 -19.52 -10.77 -16.00
N ASN A 15 -19.79 -11.88 -16.68
CA ASN A 15 -19.94 -11.90 -18.11
C ASN A 15 -21.42 -11.67 -18.45
N VAL A 16 -21.74 -10.49 -18.96
CA VAL A 16 -23.12 -10.12 -19.30
C VAL A 16 -23.61 -10.74 -20.61
N SER A 17 -22.72 -11.23 -21.49
CA SER A 17 -23.13 -11.90 -22.73
C SER A 17 -23.50 -13.36 -22.49
N THR A 18 -22.80 -14.04 -21.57
CA THR A 18 -23.08 -15.44 -21.20
C THR A 18 -23.91 -15.57 -19.94
N LEU A 19 -24.18 -14.47 -19.24
CA LEU A 19 -24.87 -14.42 -17.93
C LEU A 19 -24.18 -15.27 -16.85
N GLN A 20 -22.85 -15.41 -16.95
CA GLN A 20 -22.02 -16.11 -15.98
C GLN A 20 -21.37 -15.12 -15.02
N TYR A 21 -21.14 -15.55 -13.79
CA TYR A 21 -20.38 -14.78 -12.81
C TYR A 21 -19.37 -15.68 -12.12
N ASN A 22 -18.33 -15.04 -11.59
CA ASN A 22 -17.32 -15.68 -10.77
C ASN A 22 -17.03 -14.80 -9.55
N ILE A 23 -16.88 -15.46 -8.40
CA ILE A 23 -16.53 -14.82 -7.13
C ILE A 23 -15.26 -15.51 -6.63
N MET A 24 -14.20 -14.72 -6.50
CA MET A 24 -12.90 -15.17 -5.99
C MET A 24 -12.44 -14.25 -4.88
N GLN A 25 -11.52 -14.74 -4.04
CA GLN A 25 -10.88 -13.90 -3.04
C GLN A 25 -10.25 -12.67 -3.73
N GLY A 26 -10.58 -11.48 -3.22
CA GLY A 26 -10.07 -10.21 -3.68
C GLY A 26 -8.75 -9.94 -2.98
N ARG A 27 -7.66 -10.20 -3.71
CA ARG A 27 -6.29 -10.03 -3.23
C ARG A 27 -5.40 -9.52 -4.36
N MET A 28 -4.25 -8.96 -4.01
CA MET A 28 -3.21 -8.55 -4.94
C MET A 28 -1.86 -8.86 -4.29
N GLY A 29 -0.86 -9.27 -5.06
CA GLY A 29 0.48 -9.56 -4.52
C GLY A 29 1.58 -9.41 -5.56
N PHE A 30 2.82 -9.31 -5.09
CA PHE A 30 4.02 -9.26 -5.92
C PHE A 30 4.47 -10.66 -6.35
N VAL A 31 4.76 -10.85 -7.63
CA VAL A 31 5.31 -12.09 -8.18
C VAL A 31 6.40 -11.78 -9.20
N GLY A 32 7.42 -12.63 -9.30
CA GLY A 32 8.46 -12.56 -10.32
C GLY A 32 9.87 -12.55 -9.76
N GLY A 33 10.85 -12.70 -10.65
CA GLY A 33 12.27 -12.86 -10.30
C GLY A 33 12.89 -11.66 -9.58
N ALA A 34 12.37 -10.45 -9.82
CA ALA A 34 12.80 -9.26 -9.09
C ALA A 34 12.22 -9.16 -7.67
N THR A 35 11.34 -10.08 -7.26
CA THR A 35 10.66 -10.09 -5.96
C THR A 35 11.10 -11.31 -5.15
N GLY A 36 10.94 -11.28 -3.83
CA GLY A 36 11.22 -12.44 -3.00
C GLY A 36 10.27 -13.64 -3.20
N ALA A 37 9.14 -13.45 -3.89
CA ALA A 37 8.22 -14.55 -4.24
C ALA A 37 8.76 -15.42 -5.39
N GLY A 38 9.63 -14.88 -6.24
CA GLY A 38 9.99 -15.49 -7.52
C GLY A 38 8.78 -15.67 -8.45
N TRP A 39 8.95 -16.41 -9.54
CA TRP A 39 7.85 -16.79 -10.46
C TRP A 39 6.97 -17.92 -9.90
N ASN A 40 6.64 -17.88 -8.60
CA ASN A 40 5.91 -18.91 -7.85
C ASN A 40 4.65 -18.34 -7.19
N PRO A 41 3.49 -18.28 -7.89
CA PRO A 41 2.24 -17.73 -7.35
C PRO A 41 1.79 -18.32 -5.99
N PRO A 42 1.94 -19.63 -5.71
CA PRO A 42 1.66 -20.18 -4.39
C PRO A 42 2.48 -19.55 -3.24
N GLY A 43 3.66 -19.00 -3.54
CA GLY A 43 4.54 -18.34 -2.56
C GLY A 43 4.24 -16.85 -2.32
N VAL A 44 3.31 -16.26 -3.07
CA VAL A 44 3.00 -14.82 -2.99
C VAL A 44 2.27 -14.47 -1.69
N PHE A 45 1.25 -15.24 -1.32
CA PHE A 45 0.39 -14.94 -0.19
C PHE A 45 0.79 -15.76 1.04
N PRO A 46 0.86 -15.16 2.25
CA PRO A 46 0.56 -13.76 2.57
C PRO A 46 1.78 -12.81 2.45
N ASN A 47 2.99 -13.34 2.27
CA ASN A 47 4.23 -12.61 2.54
C ASN A 47 4.54 -11.44 1.58
N TYR A 48 3.98 -11.49 0.37
CA TYR A 48 4.14 -10.48 -0.68
C TYR A 48 2.78 -9.90 -1.10
N ALA A 49 1.77 -10.03 -0.23
CA ALA A 49 0.46 -9.46 -0.46
C ALA A 49 0.50 -7.92 -0.35
N LEU A 50 -0.32 -7.26 -1.17
CA LEU A 50 -0.68 -5.87 -0.99
C LEU A 50 -1.87 -5.79 -0.03
N GLY A 51 -1.87 -4.77 0.83
CA GLY A 51 -3.01 -4.40 1.65
C GLY A 51 -4.15 -3.82 0.82
N ASN A 52 -5.39 -4.12 1.23
CA ASN A 52 -6.57 -3.50 0.63
C ASN A 52 -6.77 -2.11 1.23
N ALA A 53 -6.59 -1.08 0.43
CA ALA A 53 -6.77 0.30 0.88
C ALA A 53 -8.15 0.87 0.58
N GLY A 54 -8.93 0.22 -0.29
CA GLY A 54 -10.26 0.64 -0.66
C GLY A 54 -10.81 -0.21 -1.79
N THR A 55 -12.07 0.00 -2.16
CA THR A 55 -12.64 -0.72 -3.30
C THR A 55 -11.81 -0.49 -4.55
N ASN A 56 -11.26 -1.59 -5.10
CA ASN A 56 -10.34 -1.59 -6.24
C ASN A 56 -9.04 -0.78 -6.04
N LEU A 57 -8.53 -0.71 -4.81
CA LEU A 57 -7.29 0.00 -4.49
C LEU A 57 -6.45 -0.84 -3.54
N PHE A 58 -5.24 -1.21 -3.98
CA PHE A 58 -4.31 -2.00 -3.18
C PHE A 58 -2.95 -1.31 -3.11
N VAL A 59 -2.26 -1.43 -1.98
CA VAL A 59 -0.90 -0.91 -1.79
C VAL A 59 -0.04 -1.92 -1.05
N GLY A 60 1.22 -2.04 -1.44
CA GLY A 60 2.17 -2.89 -0.73
C GLY A 60 3.60 -2.49 -0.99
N LEU A 61 4.48 -3.05 -0.18
CA LEU A 61 5.91 -2.77 -0.20
C LEU A 61 6.69 -4.08 -0.27
N THR A 62 7.68 -4.11 -1.14
CA THR A 62 8.66 -5.20 -1.16
C THR A 62 10.02 -4.70 -1.62
N ASP A 63 11.06 -5.46 -1.31
CA ASP A 63 12.41 -5.19 -1.77
C ASP A 63 12.56 -5.80 -3.18
N PHE A 64 12.90 -4.95 -4.14
CA PHE A 64 13.08 -5.34 -5.54
C PHE A 64 14.56 -5.47 -5.91
N THR A 65 14.85 -6.47 -6.72
CA THR A 65 16.13 -6.65 -7.41
C THR A 65 15.90 -6.56 -8.93
N SER A 66 16.52 -7.44 -9.71
CA SER A 66 16.33 -7.57 -11.16
C SER A 66 15.87 -8.98 -11.49
N GLY A 67 15.10 -9.17 -12.56
CA GLY A 67 14.59 -10.47 -12.97
C GLY A 67 13.14 -10.47 -13.44
N GLY A 68 12.56 -9.29 -13.69
CA GLY A 68 11.18 -9.11 -14.10
C GLY A 68 10.19 -9.37 -12.96
N TRP A 69 9.05 -8.67 -13.00
CA TRP A 69 8.00 -8.84 -12.00
C TRP A 69 6.62 -8.47 -12.54
N LYS A 70 5.59 -8.89 -11.80
CA LYS A 70 4.17 -8.65 -12.03
C LYS A 70 3.46 -8.46 -10.70
N LEU A 71 2.23 -7.96 -10.81
CA LEU A 71 1.22 -8.10 -9.76
C LEU A 71 0.31 -9.28 -10.12
N ILE A 72 -0.25 -9.97 -9.14
CA ILE A 72 -1.16 -11.10 -9.37
C ILE A 72 -2.29 -11.11 -8.36
N ASP A 73 -3.51 -11.43 -8.80
CA ASP A 73 -4.70 -11.45 -7.95
C ASP A 73 -5.09 -12.83 -7.42
N ASN A 74 -4.23 -13.84 -7.63
CA ASN A 74 -4.46 -15.22 -7.20
C ASN A 74 -3.14 -15.97 -6.95
N ASP A 75 -3.20 -17.13 -6.29
CA ASP A 75 -2.03 -17.98 -5.97
C ASP A 75 -1.73 -19.04 -7.05
N GLN A 76 -2.24 -18.86 -8.26
CA GLN A 76 -2.02 -19.73 -9.41
C GLN A 76 -1.92 -18.91 -10.69
N TRP A 77 -1.15 -19.39 -11.67
CA TRP A 77 -1.14 -18.76 -12.99
C TRP A 77 -2.48 -18.90 -13.72
N ASN A 78 -2.69 -18.01 -14.66
CA ASN A 78 -3.79 -18.08 -15.60
C ASN A 78 -3.56 -19.27 -16.57
N ASN A 79 -4.62 -19.91 -17.08
CA ASN A 79 -4.58 -21.03 -18.01
C ASN A 79 -4.57 -20.61 -19.50
N GLY A 80 -4.66 -19.30 -19.78
CA GLY A 80 -4.61 -18.71 -21.12
C GLY A 80 -5.98 -18.39 -21.74
N SER A 81 -7.09 -18.76 -21.11
CA SER A 81 -8.44 -18.54 -21.68
C SER A 81 -8.91 -17.08 -21.59
N ASN A 82 -8.33 -16.31 -20.65
CA ASN A 82 -8.70 -14.97 -20.24
C ASN A 82 -10.20 -14.80 -19.94
N THR A 83 -10.86 -15.86 -19.45
CA THR A 83 -12.27 -15.84 -19.07
C THR A 83 -12.49 -15.15 -17.71
N VAL A 84 -13.76 -14.91 -17.37
CA VAL A 84 -14.14 -14.15 -16.18
C VAL A 84 -13.71 -14.78 -14.85
N ASP A 85 -13.47 -16.09 -14.85
CA ASP A 85 -13.13 -16.92 -13.69
C ASP A 85 -11.62 -17.17 -13.53
N GLU A 86 -10.79 -16.57 -14.38
CA GLU A 86 -9.36 -16.85 -14.39
C GLU A 86 -8.55 -15.86 -13.54
N THR A 87 -7.38 -16.31 -13.06
CA THR A 87 -6.37 -15.42 -12.47
C THR A 87 -6.01 -14.29 -13.44
N ARG A 88 -5.81 -13.09 -12.90
CA ARG A 88 -5.16 -12.00 -13.62
C ARG A 88 -3.80 -11.72 -13.01
N SER A 89 -2.82 -11.64 -13.89
CA SER A 89 -1.56 -10.98 -13.63
C SER A 89 -1.57 -9.61 -14.31
N TYR A 90 -0.79 -8.68 -13.78
CA TYR A 90 -0.72 -7.32 -14.29
C TYR A 90 0.74 -6.94 -14.46
N GLY A 91 1.03 -6.24 -15.56
CA GLY A 91 2.34 -5.64 -15.84
C GLY A 91 2.17 -4.41 -16.72
N SER A 92 3.28 -3.77 -17.08
CA SER A 92 3.30 -2.61 -17.97
C SER A 92 4.72 -2.37 -18.47
N THR A 93 4.89 -2.05 -19.75
CA THR A 93 6.18 -1.51 -20.27
C THR A 93 6.39 -0.03 -19.95
N GLY A 94 5.38 0.63 -19.39
CA GLY A 94 5.43 2.04 -19.00
C GLY A 94 6.15 2.27 -17.66
N GLY A 95 6.18 3.54 -17.23
CA GLY A 95 6.65 3.96 -15.92
C GLY A 95 5.50 4.21 -14.93
N ASP A 96 5.82 4.87 -13.82
CA ASP A 96 4.85 5.31 -12.81
C ASP A 96 3.61 5.99 -13.44
N GLY A 97 2.41 5.59 -13.01
CA GLY A 97 1.13 6.11 -13.50
C GLY A 97 0.62 5.50 -14.82
N SER A 98 1.31 4.50 -15.37
CA SER A 98 0.92 3.85 -16.62
C SER A 98 -0.26 2.89 -16.45
N THR A 99 -0.98 2.68 -17.55
CA THR A 99 -2.02 1.66 -17.67
C THR A 99 -1.41 0.25 -17.49
N LEU A 100 -2.16 -0.61 -16.82
CA LEU A 100 -1.84 -2.01 -16.60
C LEU A 100 -2.37 -2.88 -17.74
N GLU A 101 -1.51 -3.78 -18.20
CA GLU A 101 -1.86 -4.86 -19.12
C GLU A 101 -2.27 -6.09 -18.32
N VAL A 102 -3.49 -6.57 -18.55
CA VAL A 102 -3.97 -7.83 -17.96
C VAL A 102 -3.36 -9.00 -18.71
N ASN A 103 -2.67 -9.88 -17.98
CA ASN A 103 -1.98 -11.06 -18.50
C ASN A 103 -0.97 -10.76 -19.63
N GLY A 104 -0.50 -9.51 -19.70
CA GLY A 104 0.42 -9.01 -20.72
C GLY A 104 1.89 -9.15 -20.31
N THR A 105 2.68 -8.12 -20.63
CA THR A 105 4.12 -8.09 -20.34
C THR A 105 4.44 -8.02 -18.84
N ASN A 106 5.72 -8.11 -18.47
CA ASN A 106 6.20 -7.80 -17.13
C ASN A 106 6.24 -6.28 -16.91
N PHE A 107 6.30 -5.85 -15.65
CA PHE A 107 6.82 -4.52 -15.35
C PHE A 107 8.30 -4.42 -15.71
N ASN A 108 8.75 -3.21 -16.03
CA ASN A 108 10.17 -2.89 -16.04
C ASN A 108 10.76 -3.06 -14.63
N ASP A 109 11.97 -3.60 -14.55
CA ASP A 109 12.72 -3.60 -13.30
C ASP A 109 13.07 -2.16 -12.88
N PHE A 110 13.10 -1.92 -11.56
CA PHE A 110 13.56 -0.63 -11.05
C PHE A 110 15.06 -0.47 -11.34
N SER A 111 15.47 0.71 -11.81
CA SER A 111 16.88 0.99 -12.15
C SER A 111 17.83 0.88 -10.96
N THR A 112 17.30 1.00 -9.75
CA THR A 112 18.05 0.85 -8.50
C THR A 112 17.34 -0.17 -7.61
N PRO A 113 17.99 -1.30 -7.27
CA PRO A 113 17.45 -2.25 -6.30
C PRO A 113 17.13 -1.58 -4.96
N GLY A 114 16.08 -2.04 -4.30
CA GLY A 114 15.65 -1.49 -3.02
C GLY A 114 14.16 -1.64 -2.77
N ARG A 115 13.68 -1.04 -1.68
CA ARG A 115 12.26 -1.07 -1.32
C ARG A 115 11.45 -0.08 -2.14
N TYR A 116 10.38 -0.57 -2.75
CA TYR A 116 9.40 0.27 -3.41
C TYR A 116 8.01 0.04 -2.84
N ARG A 117 7.25 1.12 -2.76
CA ARG A 117 5.80 1.09 -2.61
C ARG A 117 5.20 0.98 -4.00
N VAL A 118 4.25 0.07 -4.17
CA VAL A 118 3.48 -0.09 -5.40
C VAL A 118 2.00 -0.05 -5.06
N ILE A 119 1.25 0.71 -5.85
CA ILE A 119 -0.21 0.85 -5.76
C ILE A 119 -0.81 0.27 -7.03
N TRP A 120 -1.79 -0.63 -6.85
CA TRP A 120 -2.69 -1.05 -7.92
C TRP A 120 -3.98 -0.25 -7.79
N ASP A 121 -4.35 0.48 -8.84
CA ASP A 121 -5.54 1.34 -8.85
C ASP A 121 -6.47 0.93 -10.00
N GLY A 122 -7.53 0.21 -9.66
CA GLY A 122 -8.58 -0.22 -10.57
C GLY A 122 -9.90 0.51 -10.35
N ARG A 123 -9.89 1.71 -9.76
CA ARG A 123 -11.11 2.50 -9.56
C ARG A 123 -11.67 3.01 -10.88
N ASP A 124 -10.79 3.31 -11.83
CA ASP A 124 -11.17 3.41 -13.24
C ASP A 124 -11.07 2.01 -13.88
N ARG A 125 -12.23 1.38 -14.09
CA ARG A 125 -12.32 0.02 -14.64
C ARG A 125 -11.85 -0.07 -16.09
N ASP A 126 -11.92 1.04 -16.82
CA ASP A 126 -11.57 1.12 -18.25
C ASP A 126 -10.09 1.49 -18.43
N ASN A 127 -9.43 1.89 -17.34
CA ASN A 127 -8.01 2.28 -17.32
C ASN A 127 -7.38 2.00 -15.95
N VAL A 128 -7.17 0.70 -15.65
CA VAL A 128 -6.47 0.29 -14.43
C VAL A 128 -5.02 0.76 -14.51
N LYS A 129 -4.52 1.39 -13.44
CA LYS A 129 -3.17 1.95 -13.36
C LYS A 129 -2.34 1.31 -12.27
N TYR A 130 -1.03 1.53 -12.36
CA TYR A 130 -0.16 1.39 -11.19
C TYR A 130 0.59 2.66 -10.89
N PHE A 131 0.95 2.81 -9.62
CA PHE A 131 1.89 3.83 -9.17
C PHE A 131 3.02 3.17 -8.39
N ALA A 132 4.21 3.72 -8.48
CA ALA A 132 5.38 3.24 -7.78
C ALA A 132 6.25 4.39 -7.26
N SER A 133 6.65 4.30 -6.01
CA SER A 133 7.56 5.26 -5.38
C SER A 133 8.61 4.55 -4.52
N PRO A 134 9.83 5.07 -4.39
CA PRO A 134 10.77 4.59 -3.39
C PRO A 134 10.15 4.58 -2.00
N ALA A 135 10.49 3.57 -1.20
CA ALA A 135 10.08 3.44 0.20
C ALA A 135 11.29 3.08 1.08
N SER A 136 12.40 3.78 0.84
CA SER A 136 13.64 3.64 1.60
C SER A 136 13.57 4.25 3.00
N GLU A 137 12.67 5.22 3.20
CA GLU A 137 12.46 5.90 4.48
C GLU A 137 10.99 6.28 4.69
N MET A 138 10.64 6.53 5.96
CA MET A 138 9.39 7.12 6.39
C MET A 138 9.70 8.06 7.55
N ARG A 139 9.16 9.28 7.55
CA ARG A 139 9.42 10.32 8.56
C ARG A 139 8.13 10.78 9.20
N VAL A 140 8.19 11.14 10.48
CA VAL A 140 7.10 11.84 11.18
C VAL A 140 7.40 13.33 11.13
N VAL A 141 6.62 14.10 10.40
CA VAL A 141 6.84 15.54 10.15
C VAL A 141 5.69 16.33 10.76
N GLY A 142 5.95 17.40 11.51
CA GLY A 142 4.87 18.23 12.05
C GLY A 142 5.32 19.22 13.11
N ASP A 143 4.37 19.94 13.69
CA ASP A 143 4.60 20.81 14.85
C ASP A 143 4.33 20.11 16.19
N GLY A 144 3.91 18.84 16.14
CA GLY A 144 3.59 18.05 17.34
C GLY A 144 4.74 17.24 17.92
N ILE A 145 5.99 17.49 17.54
CA ILE A 145 7.14 16.68 17.94
C ILE A 145 8.12 17.56 18.71
N THR A 146 8.44 17.16 19.95
CA THR A 146 9.37 17.90 20.81
C THR A 146 10.79 17.86 20.24
N GLY A 147 11.49 18.99 20.28
CA GLY A 147 12.94 19.06 20.02
C GLY A 147 13.34 18.97 18.54
N VAL A 148 12.39 19.06 17.60
CA VAL A 148 12.67 19.10 16.15
C VAL A 148 12.04 20.34 15.51
N PRO A 149 12.64 20.92 14.45
CA PRO A 149 12.04 22.03 13.74
C PRO A 149 10.70 21.63 13.10
N ALA A 150 9.65 22.39 13.39
CA ALA A 150 8.32 22.14 12.86
C ALA A 150 8.31 22.19 11.32
N TRP A 151 7.57 21.26 10.71
CA TRP A 151 7.35 21.21 9.25
C TRP A 151 8.63 21.18 8.40
N ASN A 152 9.69 20.57 8.93
CA ASN A 152 10.96 20.37 8.24
C ASN A 152 11.22 18.87 7.99
N PRO A 153 10.85 18.33 6.81
CA PRO A 153 11.09 16.93 6.46
C PRO A 153 12.52 16.44 6.68
N GLY A 154 13.52 17.21 6.25
CA GLY A 154 14.93 16.80 6.34
C GLY A 154 15.44 16.67 7.77
N ALA A 155 14.94 17.50 8.69
CA ALA A 155 15.26 17.45 10.11
C ALA A 155 14.32 16.54 10.93
N SER A 156 13.24 16.04 10.32
CA SER A 156 12.22 15.27 11.02
C SER A 156 12.68 13.84 11.34
N PRO A 157 12.22 13.25 12.46
CA PRO A 157 12.60 11.89 12.84
C PRO A 157 12.22 10.84 11.79
N GLN A 158 13.19 10.00 11.42
CA GLN A 158 12.98 8.83 10.58
C GLN A 158 12.49 7.63 11.41
N MET A 159 11.46 6.95 10.93
CA MET A 159 10.89 5.72 11.48
C MET A 159 11.73 4.50 11.08
N THR A 160 11.71 3.48 11.92
CA THR A 160 12.33 2.17 11.66
C THR A 160 11.36 1.29 10.88
N TYR A 161 11.80 0.72 9.75
CA TYR A 161 11.02 -0.28 9.04
C TYR A 161 11.10 -1.63 9.74
N MET A 162 9.94 -2.25 9.99
CA MET A 162 9.82 -3.53 10.69
C MET A 162 9.48 -4.70 9.77
N GLY A 163 9.42 -4.48 8.45
CA GLY A 163 8.93 -5.47 7.50
C GLY A 163 7.45 -5.28 7.17
N ASN A 164 7.03 -5.82 6.03
CA ASN A 164 5.62 -5.94 5.62
C ASN A 164 4.80 -4.62 5.72
N GLY A 165 5.38 -3.49 5.29
CA GLY A 165 4.71 -2.18 5.31
C GLY A 165 4.54 -1.55 6.70
N ILE A 166 5.26 -2.03 7.72
CA ILE A 166 5.18 -1.52 9.09
C ILE A 166 6.38 -0.61 9.39
N TRP A 167 6.10 0.59 9.90
CA TRP A 167 7.10 1.56 10.36
C TRP A 167 6.83 1.95 11.81
N THR A 168 7.88 2.03 12.64
CA THR A 168 7.76 2.38 14.06
C THR A 168 8.71 3.49 14.50
N LYS A 169 8.27 4.32 15.45
CA LYS A 169 9.12 5.31 16.13
C LYS A 169 8.55 5.69 17.49
N THR A 170 9.42 5.79 18.50
CA THR A 170 9.07 6.41 19.78
C THR A 170 9.49 7.89 19.77
N LEU A 171 8.56 8.79 20.09
CA LEU A 171 8.74 10.25 20.08
C LEU A 171 8.05 10.90 21.27
N ASP A 172 8.60 12.01 21.74
CA ASP A 172 7.91 12.92 22.65
C ASP A 172 6.98 13.84 21.85
N LEU A 173 5.67 13.67 22.02
CA LEU A 173 4.64 14.41 21.30
C LEU A 173 4.06 15.54 22.18
N GLU A 174 3.87 16.69 21.56
CA GLU A 174 3.10 17.80 22.13
C GLU A 174 1.60 17.54 21.99
N ALA A 175 0.78 18.09 22.89
CA ALA A 175 -0.66 17.83 22.94
C ALA A 175 -1.44 18.60 21.86
N ASN A 176 -2.41 17.94 21.21
CA ASN A 176 -3.35 18.54 20.25
C ASN A 176 -2.70 19.25 19.03
N LYS A 177 -1.52 18.78 18.63
CA LYS A 177 -0.74 19.29 17.50
C LYS A 177 -0.90 18.44 16.26
N ASP A 178 -0.26 18.84 15.16
CA ASP A 178 -0.37 18.19 13.87
C ASP A 178 0.92 17.46 13.48
N ILE A 179 0.77 16.25 12.94
CA ILE A 179 1.84 15.45 12.34
C ILE A 179 1.38 14.82 11.02
N LYS A 180 2.34 14.44 10.18
CA LYS A 180 2.18 13.78 8.88
C LYS A 180 3.25 12.71 8.71
N PHE A 181 2.98 11.69 7.90
CA PHE A 181 3.97 10.65 7.57
C PHE A 181 4.44 10.84 6.14
N LEU A 182 5.74 11.03 5.93
CA LEU A 182 6.34 11.37 4.64
C LEU A 182 7.42 10.36 4.27
N ALA A 183 7.30 9.73 3.11
CA ALA A 183 8.25 8.74 2.59
C ALA A 183 9.45 9.40 1.90
N GLY A 184 10.09 10.36 2.58
CA GLY A 184 11.22 11.11 2.05
C GLY A 184 11.65 12.28 2.94
N ALA A 185 12.86 12.78 2.70
CA ALA A 185 13.41 13.95 3.38
C ALA A 185 13.00 15.32 2.78
N ASN A 186 12.16 15.34 1.75
CA ASN A 186 11.73 16.56 1.05
C ASN A 186 10.23 16.56 0.79
N TRP A 187 9.61 17.74 0.79
CA TRP A 187 8.23 17.90 0.33
C TRP A 187 8.06 17.44 -1.12
N GLY A 188 6.87 16.93 -1.44
CA GLY A 188 6.58 16.29 -2.73
C GLY A 188 6.89 14.79 -2.76
N ALA A 189 7.56 14.24 -1.75
CA ALA A 189 7.58 12.79 -1.55
C ALA A 189 6.18 12.27 -1.17
N PHE A 190 5.96 10.97 -1.40
CA PHE A 190 4.71 10.31 -1.03
C PHE A 190 4.41 10.50 0.46
N ASP A 191 3.18 10.86 0.81
CA ASP A 191 2.79 11.08 2.18
C ASP A 191 1.46 10.42 2.52
N TYR A 192 1.29 10.11 3.80
CA TYR A 192 0.01 9.70 4.36
C TYR A 192 -0.62 10.84 5.14
N GLU A 193 -1.94 10.84 5.11
CA GLU A 193 -2.83 11.83 5.68
C GLU A 193 -3.90 11.15 6.52
N ASP A 194 -4.52 11.94 7.40
CA ASP A 194 -5.55 11.44 8.29
C ASP A 194 -6.84 11.10 7.54
N ASN A 195 -7.35 9.91 7.82
CA ASN A 195 -8.67 9.45 7.39
C ASN A 195 -9.54 9.04 8.59
N SER A 196 -9.12 9.37 9.82
CA SER A 196 -9.86 9.04 11.05
C SER A 196 -10.82 10.14 11.51
N GLY A 197 -10.83 11.30 10.84
CA GLY A 197 -11.65 12.45 11.21
C GLY A 197 -11.04 13.28 12.35
N GLY A 198 -9.71 13.32 12.44
CA GLY A 198 -8.97 14.04 13.47
C GLY A 198 -8.88 13.32 14.81
N SER A 199 -9.00 11.99 14.82
CA SER A 199 -8.99 11.22 16.08
C SER A 199 -7.67 11.38 16.84
N GLN A 200 -7.78 11.65 18.14
CA GLN A 200 -6.66 11.73 19.09
C GLN A 200 -6.57 10.48 19.99
N SER A 201 -7.29 9.40 19.65
CA SER A 201 -7.30 8.17 20.43
C SER A 201 -5.92 7.52 20.49
N VAL A 202 -5.47 7.18 21.70
CA VAL A 202 -4.27 6.38 21.96
C VAL A 202 -4.64 4.89 21.97
N GLY A 203 -3.73 4.02 21.51
CA GLY A 203 -3.90 2.56 21.53
C GLY A 203 -4.89 2.00 20.51
N THR A 204 -5.56 2.85 19.74
CA THR A 204 -6.56 2.44 18.73
C THR A 204 -6.05 2.76 17.33
N PRO A 205 -6.14 1.81 16.37
CA PRO A 205 -5.80 2.08 14.98
C PRO A 205 -6.67 3.19 14.38
N ARG A 206 -6.04 4.17 13.75
CA ARG A 206 -6.67 5.28 13.04
C ARG A 206 -6.46 5.12 11.55
N ALA A 207 -7.52 5.24 10.76
CA ALA A 207 -7.45 5.07 9.31
C ALA A 207 -6.54 6.15 8.66
N ILE A 208 -5.81 5.74 7.63
CA ILE A 208 -4.94 6.62 6.82
C ILE A 208 -5.46 6.70 5.36
N LYS A 209 -4.94 7.65 4.60
CA LYS A 209 -5.08 7.77 3.14
C LYS A 209 -3.89 8.54 2.55
N TRP A 210 -3.82 8.69 1.23
CA TRP A 210 -2.72 9.41 0.54
C TRP A 210 -3.17 10.24 -0.66
N GLU A 211 -4.46 10.59 -0.70
CA GLU A 211 -5.11 11.20 -1.88
C GLU A 211 -5.59 12.64 -1.64
N GLY A 212 -5.03 13.31 -0.65
CA GLY A 212 -5.44 14.62 -0.19
C GLY A 212 -6.26 14.53 1.11
N GLY A 213 -5.87 15.30 2.13
CA GLY A 213 -6.44 15.16 3.46
C GLY A 213 -5.87 16.10 4.53
N ALA A 214 -6.39 15.93 5.74
CA ALA A 214 -5.90 16.64 6.91
C ALA A 214 -4.63 15.99 7.47
N ASN A 215 -3.90 16.74 8.29
CA ASN A 215 -2.84 16.20 9.12
C ASN A 215 -3.44 15.33 10.25
N PHE A 216 -2.64 14.42 10.78
CA PHE A 216 -3.01 13.66 11.97
C PHE A 216 -2.85 14.52 13.21
N LYS A 217 -3.81 14.43 14.13
CA LYS A 217 -3.64 14.99 15.46
C LYS A 217 -2.75 14.12 16.34
N THR A 218 -1.87 14.73 17.12
CA THR A 218 -1.22 14.07 18.25
C THR A 218 -2.23 13.82 19.38
N PRO A 219 -1.89 13.02 20.41
CA PRO A 219 -2.78 12.81 21.55
C PRO A 219 -3.13 14.10 22.29
N ALA A 220 -4.26 14.09 23.02
CA ALA A 220 -4.72 15.24 23.80
C ALA A 220 -3.83 15.55 25.03
N THR A 221 -2.96 14.61 25.41
CA THR A 221 -1.97 14.74 26.49
C THR A 221 -0.59 14.65 25.88
N ALA A 222 0.32 15.54 26.30
CA ALA A 222 1.72 15.47 25.87
C ALA A 222 2.43 14.30 26.56
N GLY A 223 3.38 13.67 25.90
CA GLY A 223 4.10 12.53 26.45
C GLY A 223 4.94 11.77 25.43
N THR A 224 5.61 10.73 25.89
CA THR A 224 6.39 9.83 25.04
C THR A 224 5.47 8.73 24.50
N TYR A 225 5.36 8.64 23.18
CA TYR A 225 4.49 7.68 22.50
C TYR A 225 5.24 6.84 21.48
N THR A 226 4.83 5.59 21.30
CA THR A 226 5.26 4.74 20.20
C THR A 226 4.24 4.78 19.07
N ILE A 227 4.66 5.32 17.94
CA ILE A 227 3.87 5.44 16.72
C ILE A 227 4.16 4.22 15.83
N THR A 228 3.11 3.54 15.37
CA THR A 228 3.17 2.46 14.38
C THR A 228 2.32 2.83 13.18
N LEU A 229 2.95 3.05 12.03
CA LEU A 229 2.28 3.17 10.74
C LEU A 229 2.27 1.79 10.07
N ASN A 230 1.10 1.34 9.63
CA ASN A 230 0.92 0.09 8.90
C ASN A 230 0.22 0.37 7.56
N GLU A 231 1.01 0.33 6.49
CA GLU A 231 0.55 0.60 5.13
C GLU A 231 -0.33 -0.53 4.58
N ASN A 232 -0.15 -1.77 5.04
CA ASN A 232 -0.98 -2.87 4.56
C ASN A 232 -2.37 -2.87 5.22
N LEU A 233 -2.46 -2.47 6.49
CA LEU A 233 -3.73 -2.33 7.19
C LEU A 233 -4.39 -0.97 7.02
N GLN A 234 -3.71 -0.02 6.37
CA GLN A 234 -4.18 1.36 6.23
C GLN A 234 -4.46 2.05 7.57
N THR A 235 -3.55 1.88 8.52
CA THR A 235 -3.72 2.45 9.85
C THR A 235 -2.45 3.04 10.42
N VAL A 236 -2.63 4.02 11.30
CA VAL A 236 -1.62 4.45 12.26
C VAL A 236 -2.14 4.26 13.69
N THR A 237 -1.29 3.75 14.58
CA THR A 237 -1.57 3.66 16.02
C THR A 237 -0.52 4.47 16.78
N ILE A 238 -0.95 5.28 17.75
CA ILE A 238 -0.08 5.98 18.70
C ILE A 238 -0.33 5.36 20.08
N ASN A 239 0.69 4.82 20.74
CA ASN A 239 0.60 4.13 22.04
C ASN A 239 1.40 4.82 23.11
#